data_AF-A0A1C7Z6X9-F1
#
_entry.id   AF-A0A1C7Z6X9-F1
#
_cell.length_a   1.000
_cell.length_b   1.000
_cell.length_c   1.000
_cell.angle_alpha   90.00
_cell.angle_beta   90.00
_cell.angle_gamma   90.00
#
_symmetry.space_group_name_H-M   'P 1'
#
loop_
_entity.id
_entity.type
_entity.pdbx_description
1 polymer ?
#
loop_
_entity_poly.entity_id
_entity_poly.type
_entity_poly.pdbx_seq_one_letter_code
_entity_poly.pdbx_strand_id
1 'polypeptide(L)'
;MLNLFHDPSGLDARCEQSVLDPNGHVDTEKFHAGIGSLDLLRALRVSRKRGRPLSLNVQLPANLKSFSCSSRDSSGEHGGIERYLQCLEHEINLVSCHLRSEQLVEQFHLGGRTPATAHLRRLMSHLRRRFNFLGHESGDYSIEVDLHHTDWSTMGVLRDLGFNQVSIGVPDIGVDSEMSGACYQNPAPIHSLVDAARTFGYRSINVDLGYGHAWQTPESFALKLTTIIELEPDRLLVFDYAEPPHRYRPMAGDKLRAACSQEDKGAMRLICFTQLIGAGYHHIGLGQFVRHDDDLAIAQERGRLRRNYEGFTRHGYCDHIGLGLGAISQIDNLYTQNTDDLQRYQQQLDRDQLPTSRGWRCEA
;
A
#
# COMPACT_ATOMS: atom_id res chain seq x y z
N MET A 1 4.15 40.21 -5.82
CA MET A 1 5.26 39.88 -6.74
C MET A 1 6.54 39.79 -5.92
N LEU A 2 6.64 38.79 -5.02
CA LEU A 2 7.65 38.74 -3.96
C LEU A 2 8.06 37.29 -3.67
N ASN A 3 9.39 37.11 -3.68
CA ASN A 3 10.15 35.95 -3.25
C ASN A 3 9.88 35.60 -1.78
N LEU A 4 9.80 34.30 -1.47
CA LEU A 4 10.12 33.73 -0.17
C LEU A 4 10.80 32.37 -0.38
N PHE A 5 12.07 32.42 -0.80
CA PHE A 5 13.02 31.34 -0.59
C PHE A 5 13.47 31.39 0.88
N HIS A 6 13.32 30.30 1.61
CA HIS A 6 13.96 30.15 2.91
C HIS A 6 15.27 29.38 2.71
N ASP A 7 16.37 30.05 3.06
CA ASP A 7 17.74 29.56 3.11
C ASP A 7 17.94 28.69 4.37
N PRO A 8 18.45 27.44 4.29
CA PRO A 8 18.88 26.69 5.46
C PRO A 8 20.41 26.62 5.49
N SER A 9 21.05 27.69 5.96
CA SER A 9 22.45 27.63 6.38
C SER A 9 22.54 27.50 7.90
N GLY A 10 22.90 26.28 8.34
CA GLY A 10 23.47 26.01 9.65
C GLY A 10 22.49 25.62 10.75
N LEU A 11 22.28 24.30 10.92
CA LEU A 11 22.12 23.61 12.21
C LEU A 11 22.25 22.09 11.93
N ASP A 12 23.15 21.43 12.66
CA ASP A 12 23.47 20.00 12.58
C ASP A 12 22.21 19.10 12.56
N ALA A 13 21.89 18.53 11.40
CA ALA A 13 20.90 17.48 11.23
C ALA A 13 21.56 16.26 10.58
N ARG A 14 21.91 15.27 11.41
CA ARG A 14 22.46 13.98 10.98
C ARG A 14 21.41 13.21 10.18
N CYS A 15 21.74 12.92 8.93
CA CYS A 15 21.22 11.83 8.08
C CYS A 15 19.69 11.73 7.94
N GLU A 16 19.07 12.65 7.19
CA GLU A 16 17.70 12.49 6.64
C GLU A 16 17.59 12.88 5.14
N GLN A 17 18.70 12.89 4.38
CA GLN A 17 18.65 13.22 2.95
C GLN A 17 18.23 12.02 2.08
N SER A 18 16.91 11.81 2.08
CA SER A 18 16.01 11.28 1.04
C SER A 18 16.42 10.03 0.23
N VAL A 19 15.96 8.88 0.73
CA VAL A 19 15.63 7.68 -0.08
C VAL A 19 14.31 7.86 -0.82
N LEU A 20 13.59 8.96 -0.55
CA LEU A 20 12.29 9.22 -1.13
C LEU A 20 12.49 9.97 -2.45
N ASP A 21 11.90 9.46 -3.52
CA ASP A 21 11.77 10.19 -4.77
C ASP A 21 10.88 11.45 -4.55
N PRO A 22 10.85 12.40 -5.50
CA PRO A 22 10.02 13.60 -5.37
C PRO A 22 8.51 13.33 -5.26
N ASN A 23 8.06 12.12 -5.65
CA ASN A 23 6.68 11.65 -5.54
C ASN A 23 6.43 10.89 -4.21
N GLY A 24 7.45 10.79 -3.36
CA GLY A 24 7.41 10.17 -2.06
C GLY A 24 7.74 8.69 -2.03
N HIS A 25 7.92 7.99 -3.14
CA HIS A 25 8.23 6.55 -3.12
C HIS A 25 9.68 6.29 -2.71
N VAL A 26 9.96 5.08 -2.21
CA VAL A 26 11.35 4.60 -2.16
C VAL A 26 11.93 4.73 -3.57
N ASP A 27 13.00 5.49 -3.71
CA ASP A 27 13.69 5.74 -4.97
C ASP A 27 14.35 4.44 -5.44
N THR A 28 13.56 3.64 -6.15
CA THR A 28 14.00 2.36 -6.68
C THR A 28 14.96 2.49 -7.86
N GLU A 29 15.19 3.71 -8.37
CA GLU A 29 16.20 3.94 -9.42
C GLU A 29 17.62 3.73 -8.87
N LYS A 30 17.81 3.95 -7.57
CA LYS A 30 19.06 3.64 -6.87
C LYS A 30 19.29 2.14 -6.69
N PHE A 31 18.30 1.29 -6.94
CA PHE A 31 18.42 -0.14 -6.67
C PHE A 31 19.25 -0.82 -7.76
N HIS A 32 20.23 -1.62 -7.32
CA HIS A 32 21.12 -2.35 -8.21
C HIS A 32 21.17 -3.84 -7.85
N ALA A 33 21.57 -4.67 -8.82
CA ALA A 33 21.65 -6.13 -8.67
C ALA A 33 22.81 -6.62 -7.79
N GLY A 34 23.64 -5.69 -7.29
CA GLY A 34 24.76 -6.02 -6.39
C GLY A 34 24.34 -6.32 -4.95
N ILE A 35 23.08 -6.03 -4.60
CA ILE A 35 22.46 -6.41 -3.33
C ILE A 35 21.49 -7.54 -3.60
N GLY A 36 21.67 -8.65 -2.90
CA GLY A 36 20.90 -9.88 -3.11
C GLY A 36 20.39 -10.52 -1.82
N SER A 37 19.95 -11.77 -1.94
CA SER A 37 19.33 -12.52 -0.85
C SER A 37 20.26 -12.74 0.34
N LEU A 38 21.58 -12.89 0.14
CA LEU A 38 22.54 -12.99 1.24
C LEU A 38 22.62 -11.71 2.09
N ASP A 39 22.44 -10.53 1.48
CA ASP A 39 22.45 -9.25 2.20
C ASP A 39 21.20 -9.12 3.08
N LEU A 40 20.03 -9.47 2.53
CA LEU A 40 18.78 -9.51 3.29
C LEU A 40 18.88 -10.50 4.45
N LEU A 41 19.41 -11.71 4.23
CA LEU A 41 19.60 -12.70 5.29
C LEU A 41 20.54 -12.20 6.41
N ARG A 42 21.61 -11.47 6.06
CA ARG A 42 22.48 -10.84 7.05
C ARG A 42 21.73 -9.76 7.83
N ALA A 43 20.94 -8.93 7.16
CA ALA A 43 20.15 -7.88 7.78
C ALA A 43 19.07 -8.44 8.73
N LEU A 44 18.35 -9.49 8.33
CA LEU A 44 17.38 -10.19 9.19
C LEU A 44 18.05 -10.74 10.47
N ARG A 45 19.27 -11.28 10.36
CA ARG A 45 20.04 -11.72 11.56
C ARG A 45 20.45 -10.56 12.45
N VAL A 46 20.73 -9.38 11.90
CA VAL A 46 21.02 -8.16 12.67
C VAL A 46 19.76 -7.68 13.38
N SER A 47 18.63 -7.59 12.66
CA SER A 47 17.29 -7.30 13.23
C SER A 47 16.99 -8.23 14.41
N ARG A 48 17.16 -9.54 14.20
CA ARG A 48 16.98 -10.58 15.22
C ARG A 48 17.85 -10.36 16.46
N LYS A 49 19.13 -9.99 16.27
CA LYS A 49 20.05 -9.71 17.39
C LYS A 49 19.63 -8.48 18.18
N ARG A 50 19.13 -7.45 17.49
CA ARG A 50 18.64 -6.20 18.09
C ARG A 50 17.26 -6.34 18.73
N GLY A 51 16.48 -7.35 18.33
CA GLY A 51 15.15 -7.59 18.86
C GLY A 51 14.15 -6.49 18.50
N ARG A 52 14.35 -5.83 17.36
CA ARG A 52 13.45 -4.75 16.92
C ARG A 52 12.07 -5.31 16.56
N PRO A 53 10.99 -4.55 16.79
CA PRO A 53 9.68 -4.89 16.29
C PRO A 53 9.65 -4.86 14.76
N LEU A 54 8.64 -5.51 14.20
CA LEU A 54 8.51 -5.77 12.78
C LEU A 54 7.30 -5.05 12.19
N SER A 55 7.48 -4.54 10.98
CA SER A 55 6.42 -4.12 10.08
C SER A 55 6.40 -5.09 8.90
N LEU A 56 5.30 -5.81 8.69
CA LEU A 56 5.16 -6.79 7.63
C LEU A 56 4.31 -6.23 6.48
N ASN A 57 4.81 -6.32 5.25
CA ASN A 57 4.04 -6.03 4.04
C ASN A 57 3.91 -7.31 3.22
N VAL A 58 2.70 -7.66 2.83
CA VAL A 58 2.46 -8.72 1.85
C VAL A 58 1.84 -8.11 0.60
N GLN A 59 2.56 -8.21 -0.52
CA GLN A 59 2.07 -7.76 -1.82
C GLN A 59 1.45 -8.92 -2.58
N LEU A 60 0.14 -8.86 -2.81
CA LEU A 60 -0.53 -9.79 -3.70
C LEU A 60 -0.58 -9.22 -5.13
N PRO A 61 -0.25 -10.01 -6.17
CA PRO A 61 -0.29 -9.54 -7.55
C PRO A 61 -1.72 -9.18 -7.97
N ALA A 62 -1.88 -8.14 -8.81
CA ALA A 62 -3.19 -7.74 -9.31
C ALA A 62 -3.82 -8.79 -10.26
N ASN A 63 -3.00 -9.43 -11.11
CA ASN A 63 -3.44 -10.35 -12.15
C ASN A 63 -3.39 -11.82 -11.73
N LEU A 64 -3.99 -12.18 -10.60
CA LEU A 64 -4.02 -13.58 -10.12
C LEU A 64 -4.66 -14.56 -11.11
N LYS A 65 -5.47 -14.06 -12.06
CA LYS A 65 -6.10 -14.83 -13.14
C LYS A 65 -5.11 -15.28 -14.23
N SER A 66 -4.00 -14.55 -14.43
CA SER A 66 -3.06 -14.81 -15.54
C SER A 66 -1.96 -15.83 -15.20
N PHE A 67 -2.00 -16.45 -14.02
CA PHE A 67 -0.92 -17.30 -13.51
C PHE A 67 -1.07 -18.79 -13.84
N SER A 68 -1.95 -19.17 -14.76
CA SER A 68 -1.94 -20.50 -15.36
C SER A 68 -0.90 -20.55 -16.49
N CYS A 69 0.36 -20.82 -16.16
CA CYS A 69 1.39 -21.07 -17.16
C CYS A 69 1.91 -22.52 -17.08
N SER A 70 1.06 -23.44 -17.53
CA SER A 70 1.45 -24.67 -18.22
C SER A 70 0.34 -24.97 -19.24
N SER A 71 0.68 -24.97 -20.53
CA SER A 71 -0.24 -25.26 -21.65
C SER A 71 -0.62 -26.76 -21.75
N ARG A 72 -0.72 -27.46 -20.61
CA ARG A 72 -1.11 -28.87 -20.53
C ARG A 72 -2.15 -29.21 -19.45
N ASP A 73 -2.47 -28.30 -18.55
CA ASP A 73 -3.48 -28.56 -17.53
C ASP A 73 -4.80 -27.87 -17.90
N SER A 74 -5.77 -28.70 -18.29
CA SER A 74 -7.15 -28.30 -18.63
C SER A 74 -8.01 -28.01 -17.38
N SER A 75 -7.39 -27.78 -16.22
CA SER A 75 -8.01 -27.42 -14.94
C SER A 75 -7.77 -25.94 -14.59
N GLY A 76 -7.94 -25.08 -15.59
CA GLY A 76 -7.65 -23.64 -15.56
C GLY A 76 -8.39 -22.87 -14.46
N GLU A 77 -7.82 -21.72 -14.10
CA GLU A 77 -8.28 -20.71 -13.13
C GLU A 77 -7.86 -20.90 -11.65
N HIS A 78 -7.99 -22.09 -11.05
CA HIS A 78 -7.73 -22.27 -9.61
C HIS A 78 -6.26 -22.56 -9.27
N GLY A 79 -5.48 -23.13 -10.20
CA GLY A 79 -4.10 -23.55 -9.92
C GLY A 79 -3.09 -22.41 -9.78
N GLY A 80 -3.32 -21.26 -10.44
CA GLY A 80 -2.34 -20.16 -10.49
C GLY A 80 -2.20 -19.41 -9.15
N ILE A 81 -3.32 -19.04 -8.53
CA ILE A 81 -3.33 -18.39 -7.21
C ILE A 81 -2.85 -19.34 -6.11
N GLU A 82 -3.23 -20.61 -6.19
CA GLU A 82 -2.86 -21.64 -5.23
C GLU A 82 -1.34 -21.87 -5.25
N ARG A 83 -0.74 -22.02 -6.44
CA ARG A 83 0.72 -22.12 -6.59
C ARG A 83 1.43 -20.86 -6.08
N TYR A 84 0.88 -19.67 -6.35
CA TYR A 84 1.46 -18.44 -5.82
C TYR A 84 1.43 -18.40 -4.28
N LEU A 85 0.31 -18.77 -3.67
CA LEU A 85 0.20 -18.83 -2.21
C LEU A 85 1.15 -19.85 -1.60
N GLN A 86 1.38 -20.99 -2.25
CA GLN A 86 2.39 -21.97 -1.81
C GLN A 86 3.80 -21.38 -1.83
N CYS A 87 4.16 -20.66 -2.90
CA CYS A 87 5.43 -19.93 -2.96
C CYS A 87 5.53 -18.86 -1.86
N LEU A 88 4.48 -18.07 -1.65
CA LEU A 88 4.44 -17.05 -0.60
C LEU A 88 4.57 -17.66 0.81
N GLU A 89 3.88 -18.77 1.09
CA GLU A 89 4.02 -19.52 2.34
C GLU A 89 5.45 -20.05 2.51
N HIS A 90 6.09 -20.52 1.43
CA HIS A 90 7.49 -20.94 1.46
C HIS A 90 8.44 -19.77 1.76
N GLU A 91 8.24 -18.61 1.11
CA GLU A 91 8.98 -17.39 1.41
C GLU A 91 8.83 -16.98 2.88
N ILE A 92 7.59 -16.97 3.40
CA ILE A 92 7.30 -16.68 4.81
C ILE A 92 8.08 -17.63 5.73
N ASN A 93 8.12 -18.93 5.40
CA ASN A 93 8.89 -19.91 6.18
C ASN A 93 10.38 -19.55 6.17
N LEU A 94 10.98 -19.29 5.00
CA LEU A 94 12.40 -18.95 4.87
C LEU A 94 12.75 -17.69 5.69
N VAL A 95 11.95 -16.63 5.57
CA VAL A 95 12.19 -15.37 6.30
C VAL A 95 12.03 -15.57 7.81
N SER A 96 10.96 -16.24 8.25
CA SER A 96 10.67 -16.45 9.68
C SER A 96 11.78 -17.21 10.42
N CYS A 97 12.47 -18.15 9.76
CA CYS A 97 13.61 -18.88 10.32
C CYS A 97 14.79 -17.97 10.73
N HIS A 98 14.86 -16.76 10.19
CA HIS A 98 15.93 -15.80 10.50
C HIS A 98 15.56 -14.77 11.56
N LEU A 99 14.32 -14.79 12.03
CA LEU A 99 13.81 -13.88 13.07
C LEU A 99 13.67 -14.60 14.41
N ARG A 100 13.34 -13.84 15.45
CA ARG A 100 13.06 -14.35 16.80
C ARG A 100 11.55 -14.47 17.00
N SER A 101 11.12 -15.52 17.70
CA SER A 101 9.73 -15.71 18.12
C SER A 101 9.20 -14.57 18.99
N GLU A 102 10.10 -13.86 19.68
CA GLU A 102 9.74 -12.76 20.58
C GLU A 102 9.58 -11.42 19.86
N GLN A 103 10.05 -11.28 18.62
CA GLN A 103 9.88 -10.03 17.86
C GLN A 103 8.42 -9.83 17.51
N LEU A 104 7.85 -8.70 17.96
CA LEU A 104 6.44 -8.38 17.77
C LEU A 104 6.21 -7.75 16.39
N VAL A 105 5.19 -8.23 15.69
CA VAL A 105 4.63 -7.56 14.52
C VAL A 105 3.65 -6.51 15.00
N GLU A 106 4.11 -5.26 14.98
CA GLU A 106 3.32 -4.10 15.38
C GLU A 106 2.54 -3.51 14.22
N GLN A 107 3.04 -3.65 12.99
CA GLN A 107 2.35 -3.19 11.78
C GLN A 107 2.27 -4.34 10.78
N PHE A 108 1.11 -4.50 10.15
CA PHE A 108 0.92 -5.39 9.02
C PHE A 108 0.08 -4.70 7.94
N HIS A 109 0.48 -4.86 6.69
CA HIS A 109 -0.25 -4.38 5.54
C HIS A 109 -0.41 -5.51 4.53
N LEU A 110 -1.62 -5.66 4.02
CA LEU A 110 -1.92 -6.50 2.89
C LEU A 110 -2.32 -5.63 1.69
N GLY A 111 -1.39 -5.50 0.76
CA GLY A 111 -1.56 -4.71 -0.46
C GLY A 111 -1.92 -5.55 -1.68
N GLY A 112 -2.47 -4.89 -2.70
CA GLY A 112 -2.85 -5.54 -3.96
C GLY A 112 -4.29 -6.06 -3.96
N ARG A 113 -4.57 -7.06 -4.80
CA ARG A 113 -5.96 -7.54 -4.97
C ARG A 113 -6.33 -8.50 -3.84
N THR A 114 -7.38 -8.15 -3.09
CA THR A 114 -7.93 -9.03 -2.05
C THR A 114 -8.33 -10.39 -2.65
N PRO A 115 -7.76 -11.51 -2.18
CA PRO A 115 -8.06 -12.83 -2.71
C PRO A 115 -9.39 -13.32 -2.14
N ALA A 116 -9.88 -14.45 -2.64
CA ALA A 116 -11.06 -15.10 -2.06
C ALA A 116 -10.86 -15.33 -0.55
N THR A 117 -11.94 -15.19 0.23
CA THR A 117 -11.91 -15.25 1.70
C THR A 117 -11.23 -16.51 2.23
N ALA A 118 -11.41 -17.66 1.59
CA ALA A 118 -10.74 -18.92 1.97
C ALA A 118 -9.21 -18.83 1.88
N HIS A 119 -8.68 -18.25 0.81
CA HIS A 119 -7.24 -18.04 0.63
C HIS A 119 -6.69 -17.04 1.65
N LEU A 120 -7.45 -15.98 1.93
CA LEU A 120 -7.05 -14.98 2.92
C LEU A 120 -6.99 -15.59 4.33
N ARG A 121 -7.98 -16.39 4.72
CA ARG A 121 -7.97 -17.13 6.00
C ARG A 121 -6.74 -18.02 6.14
N ARG A 122 -6.38 -18.74 5.07
CA ARG A 122 -5.18 -19.58 5.04
C ARG A 122 -3.90 -18.75 5.21
N LEU A 123 -3.75 -17.67 4.45
CA LEU A 123 -2.58 -16.79 4.52
C LEU A 123 -2.42 -16.18 5.91
N MET A 124 -3.48 -15.60 6.47
CA MET A 124 -3.46 -15.01 7.81
C MET A 124 -3.16 -16.05 8.89
N SER A 125 -3.73 -17.24 8.78
CA SER A 125 -3.40 -18.36 9.68
C SER A 125 -1.93 -18.74 9.58
N HIS A 126 -1.36 -18.77 8.37
CA HIS A 126 0.05 -19.07 8.15
C HIS A 126 0.97 -17.99 8.74
N LEU A 127 0.69 -16.71 8.49
CA LEU A 127 1.42 -15.58 9.05
C LEU A 127 1.41 -15.61 10.58
N ARG A 128 0.24 -15.78 11.21
CA ARG A 128 0.12 -15.83 12.67
C ARG A 128 0.81 -17.03 13.32
N ARG A 129 1.05 -18.12 12.57
CA ARG A 129 1.87 -19.25 13.05
C ARG A 129 3.37 -18.96 12.99
N ARG A 130 3.81 -18.08 12.08
CA ARG A 130 5.22 -17.81 11.79
C ARG A 130 5.76 -16.55 12.43
N PHE A 131 4.89 -15.58 12.72
CA PHE A 131 5.24 -14.33 13.34
C PHE A 131 4.37 -14.07 14.57
N ASN A 132 4.93 -13.35 15.53
CA ASN A 132 4.25 -13.00 16.77
C ASN A 132 3.52 -11.65 16.60
N PHE A 133 2.23 -11.71 16.26
CA PHE A 133 1.41 -10.51 16.10
C PHE A 133 1.05 -9.92 17.46
N LEU A 134 1.19 -8.61 17.58
CA LEU A 134 0.65 -7.86 18.71
C LEU A 134 -0.88 -8.10 18.84
N GLY A 135 -1.40 -7.85 20.04
CA GLY A 135 -2.83 -7.85 20.28
C GLY A 135 -3.56 -6.91 19.32
N HIS A 136 -4.76 -7.31 18.93
CA HIS A 136 -5.60 -6.62 17.95
C HIS A 136 -5.80 -5.11 18.24
N GLU A 137 -5.90 -4.73 19.51
CA GLU A 137 -6.11 -3.34 19.95
C GLU A 137 -4.86 -2.45 19.85
N SER A 138 -3.68 -3.04 19.69
CA SER A 138 -2.41 -2.31 19.75
C SER A 138 -1.64 -2.34 18.43
N GLY A 139 -1.80 -3.41 17.64
CA GLY A 139 -1.17 -3.53 16.32
C GLY A 139 -1.94 -2.77 15.24
N ASP A 140 -1.23 -2.24 14.25
CA ASP A 140 -1.82 -1.54 13.10
C ASP A 140 -1.90 -2.50 11.90
N TYR A 141 -3.08 -3.07 11.64
CA TYR A 141 -3.30 -4.13 10.66
C TYR A 141 -4.24 -3.65 9.54
N SER A 142 -3.63 -3.32 8.40
CA SER A 142 -4.27 -2.66 7.27
C SER A 142 -4.44 -3.58 6.06
N ILE A 143 -5.48 -3.33 5.28
CA ILE A 143 -5.75 -4.01 4.01
C ILE A 143 -6.29 -3.04 2.98
N GLU A 144 -5.87 -3.19 1.72
CA GLU A 144 -6.48 -2.50 0.58
C GLU A 144 -7.69 -3.27 0.03
N VAL A 145 -8.80 -2.56 -0.17
CA VAL A 145 -10.03 -3.11 -0.74
C VAL A 145 -10.53 -2.26 -1.90
N ASP A 146 -11.26 -2.90 -2.82
CA ASP A 146 -11.92 -2.25 -3.94
C ASP A 146 -13.43 -2.51 -3.92
N LEU A 147 -14.19 -1.60 -4.56
CA LEU A 147 -15.65 -1.65 -4.60
C LEU A 147 -16.22 -2.82 -5.43
N HIS A 148 -15.41 -3.49 -6.25
CA HIS A 148 -15.88 -4.56 -7.14
C HIS A 148 -15.86 -5.93 -6.48
N HIS A 149 -14.94 -6.15 -5.53
CA HIS A 149 -14.72 -7.45 -4.90
C HIS A 149 -15.03 -7.47 -3.41
N THR A 150 -15.40 -6.32 -2.83
CA THR A 150 -15.64 -6.18 -1.40
C THR A 150 -17.05 -5.70 -1.14
N ASP A 151 -17.73 -6.41 -0.25
CA ASP A 151 -19.07 -6.07 0.23
C ASP A 151 -19.09 -6.04 1.77
N TRP A 152 -20.26 -5.74 2.33
CA TRP A 152 -20.46 -5.71 3.78
C TRP A 152 -20.02 -7.02 4.47
N SER A 153 -20.35 -8.17 3.88
CA SER A 153 -20.02 -9.47 4.47
C SER A 153 -18.51 -9.71 4.52
N THR A 154 -17.80 -9.29 3.47
CA THR A 154 -16.36 -9.37 3.35
C THR A 154 -15.68 -8.50 4.41
N MET A 155 -16.16 -7.28 4.64
CA MET A 155 -15.65 -6.41 5.71
C MET A 155 -15.72 -7.06 7.09
N GLY A 156 -16.81 -7.79 7.39
CA GLY A 156 -16.92 -8.57 8.62
C GLY A 156 -15.86 -9.68 8.72
N VAL A 157 -15.64 -10.43 7.63
CA VAL A 157 -14.61 -11.47 7.59
C VAL A 157 -13.20 -10.91 7.74
N LEU A 158 -12.92 -9.76 7.13
CA LEU A 158 -11.64 -9.06 7.26
C LEU A 158 -11.42 -8.63 8.71
N ARG A 159 -12.46 -8.11 9.36
CA ARG A 159 -12.43 -7.80 10.80
C ARG A 159 -12.10 -9.02 11.65
N ASP A 160 -12.77 -10.15 11.41
CA ASP A 160 -12.54 -11.40 12.14
C ASP A 160 -11.11 -11.94 11.96
N LEU A 161 -10.48 -11.64 10.83
CA LEU A 161 -9.07 -11.99 10.57
C LEU A 161 -8.07 -11.08 11.29
N GLY A 162 -8.58 -10.02 11.91
CA GLY A 162 -7.88 -9.07 12.73
C GLY A 162 -7.41 -7.82 12.00
N PHE A 163 -7.94 -7.52 10.81
CA PHE A 163 -7.72 -6.21 10.19
C PHE A 163 -8.49 -5.15 10.97
N ASN A 164 -7.84 -4.03 11.27
CA ASN A 164 -8.40 -2.90 12.00
C ASN A 164 -8.23 -1.57 11.28
N GLN A 165 -7.54 -1.56 10.15
CA GLN A 165 -7.46 -0.42 9.26
C GLN A 165 -7.82 -0.89 7.85
N VAL A 166 -8.48 -0.04 7.07
CA VAL A 166 -8.86 -0.35 5.69
C VAL A 166 -8.57 0.84 4.79
N SER A 167 -8.01 0.58 3.61
CA SER A 167 -7.91 1.56 2.53
C SER A 167 -8.88 1.19 1.42
N ILE A 168 -9.84 2.06 1.14
CA ILE A 168 -10.87 1.86 0.13
C ILE A 168 -10.45 2.59 -1.15
N GLY A 169 -10.13 1.82 -2.18
CA GLY A 169 -9.89 2.34 -3.52
C GLY A 169 -11.18 2.81 -4.17
N VAL A 170 -11.33 4.12 -4.38
CA VAL A 170 -12.47 4.67 -5.11
C VAL A 170 -12.10 4.77 -6.59
N PRO A 171 -12.68 3.93 -7.46
CA PRO A 171 -12.36 3.98 -8.88
C PRO A 171 -12.76 5.34 -9.45
N ASP A 172 -12.03 5.71 -10.49
CA ASP A 172 -12.32 6.86 -11.32
C ASP A 172 -13.09 6.36 -12.56
N ILE A 173 -14.03 7.18 -13.06
CA ILE A 173 -14.87 6.91 -14.24
C ILE A 173 -14.00 6.37 -15.41
N GLY A 174 -14.56 5.53 -16.29
CA GLY A 174 -13.84 4.95 -17.42
C GLY A 174 -14.80 4.14 -18.29
N VAL A 175 -14.56 4.12 -19.60
CA VAL A 175 -15.59 3.97 -20.66
C VAL A 175 -16.27 2.61 -20.75
N ASP A 176 -15.76 1.56 -20.12
CA ASP A 176 -16.30 0.19 -20.30
C ASP A 176 -16.57 -0.56 -18.99
N SER A 177 -17.07 0.14 -17.97
CA SER A 177 -17.90 -0.54 -16.99
C SER A 177 -19.07 0.35 -16.56
N GLU A 178 -20.28 -0.20 -16.61
CA GLU A 178 -21.50 0.44 -16.08
C GLU A 178 -21.30 0.94 -14.62
N MET A 179 -20.37 0.32 -13.88
CA MET A 179 -20.01 0.69 -12.51
C MET A 179 -19.18 1.97 -12.37
N SER A 180 -18.33 2.32 -13.33
CA SER A 180 -17.43 3.48 -13.21
C SER A 180 -18.20 4.80 -13.27
N GLY A 181 -19.27 4.88 -14.08
CA GLY A 181 -20.22 5.99 -14.06
C GLY A 181 -21.22 5.89 -12.90
N ALA A 182 -21.68 4.67 -12.57
CA ALA A 182 -22.65 4.46 -11.50
C ALA A 182 -22.08 4.75 -10.10
N CYS A 183 -20.81 4.49 -9.80
CA CYS A 183 -20.22 4.82 -8.49
C CYS A 183 -20.10 6.34 -8.24
N TYR A 184 -19.96 7.14 -9.30
CA TYR A 184 -19.99 8.61 -9.20
C TYR A 184 -21.41 9.13 -9.03
N GLN A 185 -22.39 8.53 -9.70
CA GLN A 185 -23.81 8.91 -9.57
C GLN A 185 -24.47 8.32 -8.31
N ASN A 186 -23.91 7.23 -7.78
CA ASN A 186 -24.42 6.49 -6.64
C ASN A 186 -23.27 6.20 -5.66
N PRO A 187 -23.09 7.03 -4.62
CA PRO A 187 -22.09 6.79 -3.58
C PRO A 187 -22.43 5.60 -2.67
N ALA A 188 -23.58 4.94 -2.84
CA ALA A 188 -24.03 3.86 -1.96
C ALA A 188 -23.02 2.71 -1.77
N PRO A 189 -22.24 2.25 -2.78
CA PRO A 189 -21.24 1.23 -2.55
C PRO A 189 -20.12 1.69 -1.61
N ILE A 190 -19.65 2.94 -1.77
CA ILE A 190 -18.61 3.52 -0.91
C ILE A 190 -19.18 3.71 0.50
N HIS A 191 -20.37 4.29 0.60
CA HIS A 191 -21.10 4.46 1.86
C HIS A 191 -21.28 3.13 2.58
N SER A 192 -21.67 2.07 1.87
CA SER A 192 -21.86 0.74 2.44
C SER A 192 -20.57 0.17 3.02
N LEU A 193 -19.41 0.40 2.40
CA LEU A 193 -18.13 -0.09 2.93
C LEU A 193 -17.63 0.75 4.10
N VAL A 194 -17.79 2.07 4.04
CA VAL A 194 -17.47 2.98 5.16
C VAL A 194 -18.35 2.65 6.37
N ASP A 195 -19.65 2.46 6.18
CA ASP A 195 -20.57 2.05 7.24
C ASP A 195 -20.24 0.67 7.79
N ALA A 196 -19.90 -0.29 6.93
CA ALA A 196 -19.46 -1.62 7.37
C ALA A 196 -18.20 -1.50 8.23
N ALA A 197 -17.20 -0.73 7.79
CA ALA A 197 -15.97 -0.51 8.54
C ALA A 197 -16.25 0.09 9.92
N ARG A 198 -17.11 1.12 10.01
CA ARG A 198 -17.53 1.71 11.29
C ARG A 198 -18.28 0.70 12.16
N THR A 199 -19.23 -0.02 11.58
CA THR A 199 -20.07 -0.99 12.31
C THR A 199 -19.25 -2.14 12.88
N PHE A 200 -18.25 -2.62 12.14
CA PHE A 200 -17.35 -3.68 12.59
C PHE A 200 -16.21 -3.17 13.49
N GLY A 201 -16.10 -1.86 13.72
CA GLY A 201 -15.12 -1.27 14.63
C GLY A 201 -13.70 -1.23 14.06
N TYR A 202 -13.55 -0.93 12.76
CA TYR A 202 -12.27 -0.52 12.22
C TYR A 202 -11.83 0.78 12.89
N ARG A 203 -10.55 0.87 13.24
CA ARG A 203 -9.93 2.02 13.90
C ARG A 203 -9.66 3.17 12.95
N SER A 204 -9.38 2.86 11.68
CA SER A 204 -9.08 3.88 10.67
C SER A 204 -9.58 3.44 9.29
N ILE A 205 -10.25 4.36 8.63
CA ILE A 205 -10.81 4.23 7.29
C ILE A 205 -10.10 5.25 6.39
N ASN A 206 -9.28 4.76 5.48
CA ASN A 206 -8.64 5.57 4.44
C ASN A 206 -9.40 5.45 3.11
N VAL A 207 -9.49 6.54 2.37
CA VAL A 207 -10.06 6.58 1.03
C VAL A 207 -9.01 7.04 0.03
N ASP A 208 -8.73 6.20 -0.97
CA ASP A 208 -7.79 6.50 -2.05
C ASP A 208 -8.53 7.16 -3.22
N LEU A 209 -8.10 8.37 -3.58
CA LEU A 209 -8.72 9.20 -4.61
C LEU A 209 -7.67 9.66 -5.63
N GLY A 210 -7.85 9.31 -6.89
CA GLY A 210 -6.98 9.84 -7.93
C GLY A 210 -7.57 11.04 -8.66
N TYR A 211 -6.71 11.89 -9.21
CA TYR A 211 -7.12 13.00 -10.08
C TYR A 211 -6.20 13.15 -11.31
N GLY A 212 -6.67 13.86 -12.34
CA GLY A 212 -5.94 14.08 -13.58
C GLY A 212 -6.16 13.04 -14.69
N HIS A 213 -7.17 12.17 -14.57
CA HIS A 213 -7.56 11.25 -15.63
C HIS A 213 -8.34 11.96 -16.74
N ALA A 214 -8.11 11.61 -18.01
CA ALA A 214 -8.58 12.27 -19.24
C ALA A 214 -10.01 12.84 -19.32
N TRP A 215 -10.96 12.35 -18.51
CA TRP A 215 -12.37 12.80 -18.52
C TRP A 215 -12.75 13.57 -17.26
N GLN A 216 -11.88 13.67 -16.27
CA GLN A 216 -12.12 14.46 -15.08
C GLN A 216 -12.06 15.94 -15.46
N THR A 217 -13.05 16.70 -15.01
CA THR A 217 -13.01 18.17 -14.97
C THR A 217 -12.87 18.64 -13.53
N PRO A 218 -12.34 19.86 -13.28
CA PRO A 218 -12.27 20.43 -11.93
C PRO A 218 -13.60 20.36 -11.17
N GLU A 219 -14.72 20.59 -11.85
CA GLU A 219 -16.07 20.54 -11.28
C GLU A 219 -16.47 19.10 -10.90
N SER A 220 -16.21 18.13 -11.77
CA SER A 220 -16.51 16.72 -11.48
C SER A 220 -15.69 16.19 -10.30
N PHE A 221 -14.43 16.60 -10.20
CA PHE A 221 -13.57 16.23 -9.08
C PHE A 221 -14.04 16.91 -7.79
N ALA A 222 -14.43 18.19 -7.84
CA ALA A 222 -14.99 18.91 -6.70
C ALA A 222 -16.27 18.24 -6.16
N LEU A 223 -17.16 17.76 -7.04
CA LEU A 223 -18.36 17.04 -6.61
C LEU A 223 -18.01 15.70 -5.97
N LYS A 224 -17.12 14.92 -6.59
CA LYS A 224 -16.64 13.64 -6.04
C LYS A 224 -16.07 13.84 -4.64
N LEU A 225 -15.21 14.85 -4.48
CA LEU A 225 -14.58 15.14 -3.20
C LEU A 225 -15.59 15.57 -2.13
N THR A 226 -16.60 16.38 -2.50
CA THR A 226 -17.69 16.76 -1.60
C THR A 226 -18.42 15.52 -1.07
N THR A 227 -18.80 14.60 -1.95
CA THR A 227 -19.47 13.36 -1.56
C THR A 227 -18.61 12.48 -0.65
N ILE A 228 -17.29 12.40 -0.89
CA ILE A 228 -16.39 11.64 -0.02
C ILE A 228 -16.23 12.30 1.35
N ILE A 229 -16.15 13.64 1.39
CA ILE A 229 -16.08 14.39 2.66
C ILE A 229 -17.33 14.15 3.51
N GLU A 230 -18.52 14.08 2.90
CA GLU A 230 -19.77 13.75 3.60
C GLU A 230 -19.77 12.37 4.26
N LEU A 231 -18.98 11.43 3.73
CA LEU A 231 -18.79 10.11 4.35
C LEU A 231 -17.87 10.17 5.56
N GLU A 232 -17.16 11.29 5.78
CA GLU A 232 -16.26 11.54 6.90
C GLU A 232 -15.19 10.45 7.13
N PRO A 233 -14.43 10.00 6.11
CA PRO A 233 -13.35 9.06 6.33
C PRO A 233 -12.29 9.65 7.28
N ASP A 234 -11.55 8.79 7.98
CA ASP A 234 -10.50 9.25 8.91
C ASP A 234 -9.30 9.80 8.15
N ARG A 235 -9.04 9.23 6.97
CA ARG A 235 -7.90 9.56 6.11
C ARG A 235 -8.30 9.61 4.63
N LEU A 236 -7.62 10.45 3.87
CA LEU A 236 -7.67 10.44 2.41
C LEU A 236 -6.26 10.46 1.84
N LEU A 237 -6.03 9.62 0.83
CA LEU A 237 -4.84 9.70 0.00
C LEU A 237 -5.25 10.17 -1.39
N VAL A 238 -4.87 11.41 -1.73
CA VAL A 238 -5.18 12.04 -3.01
C VAL A 238 -3.95 12.09 -3.90
N PHE A 239 -3.98 11.40 -5.05
CA PHE A 239 -2.80 11.24 -5.90
C PHE A 239 -3.04 11.63 -7.36
N ASP A 240 -1.98 12.10 -8.02
CA ASP A 240 -2.00 12.49 -9.43
C ASP A 240 -1.83 11.27 -10.33
N TYR A 241 -2.76 11.05 -11.27
CA TYR A 241 -2.62 10.06 -12.34
C TYR A 241 -1.65 10.56 -13.43
N ALA A 242 -0.41 10.90 -13.08
CA ALA A 242 0.62 11.19 -14.08
C ALA A 242 0.80 10.01 -15.05
N GLU A 243 0.77 8.79 -14.50
CA GLU A 243 0.42 7.54 -15.19
C GLU A 243 -0.55 6.75 -14.29
N PRO A 244 -1.66 6.18 -14.81
CA PRO A 244 -2.54 5.37 -13.97
C PRO A 244 -1.80 4.13 -13.44
N PRO A 245 -1.91 3.80 -12.14
CA PRO A 245 -1.41 2.54 -11.58
C PRO A 245 -1.81 1.36 -12.46
N HIS A 246 -1.00 0.29 -12.52
CA HIS A 246 -1.25 -0.86 -13.40
C HIS A 246 -2.69 -1.41 -13.32
N ARG A 247 -3.33 -1.37 -12.13
CA ARG A 247 -4.73 -1.78 -11.92
C ARG A 247 -5.77 -0.93 -12.65
N TYR A 248 -5.39 0.25 -13.11
CA TYR A 248 -6.22 1.23 -13.82
C TYR A 248 -5.70 1.51 -15.25
N ARG A 249 -4.71 0.77 -15.75
CA ARG A 249 -4.28 0.92 -17.15
C ARG A 249 -5.36 0.36 -18.09
N PRO A 250 -5.69 1.08 -19.19
CA PRO A 250 -6.60 0.56 -20.20
C PRO A 250 -6.08 -0.76 -20.78
N MET A 251 -6.98 -1.67 -21.12
CA MET A 251 -6.60 -2.87 -21.88
C MET A 251 -6.11 -2.48 -23.28
N ALA A 252 -5.15 -3.23 -23.81
CA ALA A 252 -4.54 -2.96 -25.11
C ALA A 252 -5.63 -2.88 -26.21
N GLY A 253 -5.82 -1.68 -26.76
CA GLY A 253 -6.85 -1.40 -27.77
C GLY A 253 -7.66 -0.13 -27.48
N ASP A 254 -7.68 0.33 -26.24
CA ASP A 254 -8.29 1.62 -25.89
C ASP A 254 -7.44 2.76 -26.43
N LYS A 255 -8.04 3.60 -27.28
CA LYS A 255 -7.42 4.83 -27.79
C LYS A 255 -6.89 5.61 -26.59
N LEU A 256 -5.58 5.93 -26.58
CA LEU A 256 -4.96 6.87 -25.64
C LEU A 256 -5.85 8.13 -25.57
N ARG A 257 -6.69 8.23 -24.54
CA ARG A 257 -7.36 9.48 -24.22
C ARG A 257 -6.32 10.32 -23.52
N ALA A 258 -6.01 11.48 -24.10
CA ALA A 258 -5.01 12.40 -23.57
C ALA A 258 -5.32 12.71 -22.10
N ALA A 259 -4.30 12.72 -21.24
CA ALA A 259 -4.45 13.10 -19.83
C ALA A 259 -5.06 14.51 -19.70
N CYS A 260 -5.67 14.81 -18.55
CA CYS A 260 -6.11 16.18 -18.25
C CYS A 260 -5.00 17.19 -18.51
N SER A 261 -5.38 18.42 -18.89
CA SER A 261 -4.42 19.50 -19.02
C SER A 261 -3.70 19.75 -17.68
N GLN A 262 -2.47 20.26 -17.73
CA GLN A 262 -1.74 20.61 -16.51
C GLN A 262 -2.46 21.72 -15.71
N GLU A 263 -3.20 22.59 -16.41
CA GLU A 263 -4.03 23.62 -15.79
C GLU A 263 -5.19 23.00 -14.99
N ASP A 264 -5.92 22.05 -15.58
CA ASP A 264 -7.00 21.32 -14.89
C ASP A 264 -6.48 20.54 -13.68
N LYS A 265 -5.32 19.88 -13.83
CA LYS A 265 -4.66 19.19 -12.71
C LYS A 265 -4.29 20.16 -11.58
N GLY A 266 -3.80 21.35 -11.93
CA GLY A 266 -3.52 22.42 -10.98
C GLY A 266 -4.79 22.89 -10.25
N ALA A 267 -5.88 23.09 -10.99
CA ALA A 267 -7.17 23.47 -10.43
C ALA A 267 -7.74 22.39 -9.50
N MET A 268 -7.73 21.12 -9.91
CA MET A 268 -8.16 19.99 -9.07
C MET A 268 -7.35 19.88 -7.79
N ARG A 269 -6.03 20.06 -7.86
CA ARG A 269 -5.16 20.08 -6.68
C ARG A 269 -5.54 21.21 -5.72
N LEU A 270 -5.79 22.42 -6.22
CA LEU A 270 -6.21 23.55 -5.39
C LEU A 270 -7.58 23.32 -4.75
N ILE A 271 -8.54 22.77 -5.51
CA ILE A 271 -9.86 22.36 -5.01
C ILE A 271 -9.70 21.34 -3.88
N CYS A 272 -8.87 20.32 -4.09
CA CYS A 272 -8.57 19.30 -3.08
C CYS A 272 -8.12 19.90 -1.76
N PHE A 273 -7.08 20.75 -1.80
CA PHE A 273 -6.56 21.41 -0.61
C PHE A 273 -7.62 22.27 0.06
N THR A 274 -8.35 23.07 -0.71
CA THR A 274 -9.33 24.02 -0.17
C THR A 274 -10.49 23.30 0.52
N GLN A 275 -11.06 22.27 -0.11
CA GLN A 275 -12.20 21.54 0.43
C GLN A 275 -11.81 20.68 1.64
N LEU A 276 -10.69 19.95 1.58
CA LEU A 276 -10.27 19.08 2.68
C LEU A 276 -9.86 19.88 3.92
N ILE A 277 -9.09 20.95 3.75
CA ILE A 277 -8.76 21.84 4.88
C ILE A 277 -10.04 22.50 5.42
N GLY A 278 -10.94 22.96 4.54
CA GLY A 278 -12.24 23.51 4.94
C GLY A 278 -13.12 22.53 5.70
N ALA A 279 -13.00 21.23 5.43
CA ALA A 279 -13.68 20.14 6.12
C ALA A 279 -12.96 19.65 7.40
N GLY A 280 -11.85 20.29 7.79
CA GLY A 280 -11.12 20.00 9.02
C GLY A 280 -10.06 18.90 8.90
N TYR A 281 -9.69 18.50 7.68
CA TYR A 281 -8.56 17.60 7.48
C TYR A 281 -7.23 18.35 7.56
N HIS A 282 -6.27 17.74 8.22
CA HIS A 282 -4.87 18.17 8.27
C HIS A 282 -4.07 17.53 7.14
N HIS A 283 -3.26 18.34 6.46
CA HIS A 283 -2.39 17.86 5.38
C HIS A 283 -1.06 17.39 5.94
N ILE A 284 -0.79 16.09 5.84
CA ILE A 284 0.47 15.48 6.30
C ILE A 284 1.57 15.71 5.26
N GLY A 285 1.27 15.50 3.98
CA GLY A 285 2.23 15.58 2.88
C GLY A 285 1.89 14.57 1.77
N LEU A 286 2.43 14.77 0.57
CA LEU A 286 2.30 13.83 -0.57
C LEU A 286 0.85 13.40 -0.87
N GLY A 287 -0.12 14.31 -0.68
CA GLY A 287 -1.53 14.03 -0.91
C GLY A 287 -2.22 13.26 0.22
N GLN A 288 -1.53 12.95 1.32
CA GLN A 288 -2.14 12.38 2.51
C GLN A 288 -2.78 13.48 3.37
N PHE A 289 -4.07 13.32 3.62
CA PHE A 289 -4.89 14.13 4.52
C PHE A 289 -5.47 13.23 5.61
N VAL A 290 -5.57 13.74 6.84
CA VAL A 290 -6.07 12.99 8.00
C VAL A 290 -6.90 13.89 8.90
N ARG A 291 -7.78 13.33 9.75
CA ARG A 291 -8.41 14.10 10.83
C ARG A 291 -7.36 14.57 11.85
N HIS A 292 -7.65 15.66 12.56
CA HIS A 292 -6.68 16.28 13.49
C HIS A 292 -6.28 15.37 14.66
N ASP A 293 -7.17 14.50 15.09
CA ASP A 293 -6.98 13.52 16.16
C ASP A 293 -6.40 12.18 15.68
N ASP A 294 -6.07 12.07 14.39
CA ASP A 294 -5.46 10.87 13.82
C ASP A 294 -4.02 10.67 14.32
N ASP A 295 -3.63 9.41 14.51
CA ASP A 295 -2.29 9.03 14.97
C ASP A 295 -1.15 9.58 14.09
N LEU A 296 -1.36 9.75 12.79
CA LEU A 296 -0.36 10.30 11.88
C LEU A 296 -0.15 11.80 12.10
N ALA A 297 -1.22 12.56 12.35
CA ALA A 297 -1.12 13.97 12.72
C ALA A 297 -0.36 14.12 14.04
N ILE A 298 -0.74 13.33 15.06
CA ILE A 298 -0.07 13.32 16.36
C ILE A 298 1.41 12.91 16.22
N ALA A 299 1.73 11.93 15.38
CA ALA A 299 3.10 11.52 15.10
C ALA A 299 3.90 12.63 14.40
N GLN A 300 3.28 13.39 13.50
CA GLN A 300 3.92 14.51 12.80
C GLN A 300 4.28 15.62 13.80
N GLU A 301 3.34 16.04 14.63
CA GLU A 301 3.54 17.06 15.66
C GLU A 301 4.65 16.68 16.65
N ARG A 302 4.76 15.39 16.98
CA ARG A 302 5.78 14.85 17.89
C ARG A 302 7.13 14.57 17.22
N GLY A 303 7.29 14.85 15.92
CA GLY A 303 8.50 14.54 15.17
C GLY A 303 8.81 13.03 15.07
N ARG A 304 7.78 12.19 15.16
CA ARG A 304 7.88 10.71 15.10
C ARG A 304 7.28 10.12 13.83
N LEU A 305 6.66 10.95 12.99
CA LEU A 305 6.16 10.51 11.70
C LEU A 305 7.31 10.03 10.83
N ARG A 306 7.14 8.86 10.24
CA ARG A 306 8.07 8.26 9.30
C ARG A 306 7.30 7.86 8.05
N ARG A 307 8.04 7.53 7.00
CA ARG A 307 7.47 7.04 5.75
C ARG A 307 8.19 5.75 5.36
N ASN A 308 7.43 4.70 5.08
CA ASN A 308 7.93 3.46 4.50
C ASN A 308 7.44 3.34 3.04
N TYR A 309 7.56 2.16 2.44
CA TYR A 309 7.10 1.93 1.07
C TYR A 309 5.57 2.05 0.92
N GLU A 310 4.81 1.69 1.96
CA GLU A 310 3.34 1.72 1.97
C GLU A 310 2.78 3.13 2.15
N GLY A 311 3.51 4.01 2.84
CA GLY A 311 3.08 5.38 3.09
C GLY A 311 3.60 5.91 4.42
N PHE A 312 2.85 6.86 4.99
CA PHE A 312 3.17 7.42 6.30
C PHE A 312 2.84 6.43 7.42
N THR A 313 3.73 6.34 8.40
CA THR A 313 3.58 5.45 9.55
C THR A 313 4.19 6.06 10.80
N ARG A 314 3.62 5.70 11.96
CA ARG A 314 4.18 5.99 13.30
C ARG A 314 5.21 4.94 13.74
N HIS A 315 5.35 3.84 13.00
CA HIS A 315 6.19 2.69 13.34
C HIS A 315 7.55 2.68 12.63
N GLY A 316 8.13 3.83 12.29
CA GLY A 316 9.42 3.84 11.57
C GLY A 316 10.65 3.40 12.37
N TYR A 317 10.47 2.90 13.60
CA TYR A 317 11.48 2.16 14.37
C TYR A 317 11.41 0.64 14.14
N CYS A 318 10.37 0.15 13.47
CA CYS A 318 10.26 -1.25 13.07
C CYS A 318 11.18 -1.54 11.89
N ASP A 319 11.73 -2.75 11.85
CA ASP A 319 12.32 -3.26 10.62
C ASP A 319 11.19 -3.73 9.70
N HIS A 320 11.20 -3.26 8.46
CA HIS A 320 10.15 -3.50 7.47
C HIS A 320 10.51 -4.71 6.59
N ILE A 321 9.62 -5.69 6.54
CA ILE A 321 9.81 -6.93 5.78
C ILE A 321 8.68 -7.03 4.75
N GLY A 322 9.06 -6.87 3.48
CA GLY A 322 8.21 -7.10 2.33
C GLY A 322 8.25 -8.56 1.89
N LEU A 323 7.08 -9.13 1.62
CA LEU A 323 6.87 -10.50 1.17
C LEU A 323 6.02 -10.49 -0.10
N GLY A 324 6.29 -11.42 -1.00
CA GLY A 324 5.59 -11.52 -2.27
C GLY A 324 6.28 -10.80 -3.43
N LEU A 325 5.55 -10.68 -4.53
CA LEU A 325 6.10 -10.27 -5.83
C LEU A 325 6.38 -8.77 -5.83
N GLY A 326 7.60 -8.36 -6.19
CA GLY A 326 8.01 -6.96 -6.21
C GLY A 326 8.08 -6.27 -4.84
N ALA A 327 7.83 -7.00 -3.75
CA ALA A 327 7.77 -6.44 -2.39
C ALA A 327 9.13 -5.85 -1.97
N ILE A 328 9.07 -4.76 -1.21
CA ILE A 328 10.26 -4.05 -0.72
C ILE A 328 10.40 -4.26 0.79
N SER A 329 11.60 -4.63 1.22
CA SER A 329 12.00 -4.67 2.62
C SER A 329 12.96 -3.51 2.92
N GLN A 330 12.90 -3.01 4.16
CA GLN A 330 13.84 -2.03 4.69
C GLN A 330 14.26 -2.46 6.09
N ILE A 331 15.54 -2.80 6.25
CA ILE A 331 16.13 -3.19 7.53
C ILE A 331 17.36 -2.33 7.76
N ASP A 332 17.35 -1.52 8.82
CA ASP A 332 18.36 -0.47 9.02
C ASP A 332 18.51 0.43 7.76
N ASN A 333 19.72 0.47 7.19
CA ASN A 333 20.06 1.23 5.99
C ASN A 333 20.01 0.38 4.72
N LEU A 334 19.54 -0.87 4.80
CA LEU A 334 19.43 -1.77 3.66
C LEU A 334 18.00 -1.78 3.15
N TYR A 335 17.84 -1.44 1.87
CA TYR A 335 16.61 -1.64 1.11
C TYR A 335 16.82 -2.79 0.14
N THR A 336 15.84 -3.68 0.04
CA THR A 336 15.85 -4.80 -0.90
C THR A 336 14.50 -4.97 -1.55
N GLN A 337 14.48 -5.36 -2.81
CA GLN A 337 13.25 -5.65 -3.54
C GLN A 337 13.26 -7.09 -4.06
N ASN A 338 12.13 -7.76 -3.89
CA ASN A 338 11.88 -9.04 -4.54
C ASN A 338 11.70 -8.86 -6.05
N THR A 339 12.00 -9.89 -6.83
CA THR A 339 11.71 -9.88 -8.26
C THR A 339 10.22 -9.61 -8.53
N ASP A 340 9.94 -8.81 -9.55
CA ASP A 340 8.62 -8.56 -10.12
C ASP A 340 8.24 -9.60 -11.19
N ASP A 341 9.22 -10.35 -11.70
CA ASP A 341 9.02 -11.52 -12.55
C ASP A 341 8.58 -12.75 -11.74
N LEU A 342 7.37 -13.26 -12.02
CA LEU A 342 6.79 -14.40 -11.33
C LEU A 342 7.57 -15.70 -11.56
N GLN A 343 8.04 -15.94 -12.78
CA GLN A 343 8.74 -17.19 -13.09
C GLN A 343 10.05 -17.25 -12.32
N ARG A 344 10.77 -16.12 -12.25
CA ARG A 344 11.97 -15.98 -11.43
C ARG A 344 11.66 -16.13 -9.95
N TYR A 345 10.58 -15.53 -9.46
CA TYR A 345 10.12 -15.66 -8.07
C TYR A 345 9.94 -17.13 -7.68
N GLN A 346 9.22 -17.88 -8.52
CA GLN A 346 8.99 -19.32 -8.32
C GLN A 346 10.30 -20.13 -8.38
N GLN A 347 11.14 -19.90 -9.39
CA GLN A 347 12.39 -20.63 -9.55
C GLN A 347 13.39 -20.42 -8.40
N GLN A 348 13.40 -19.24 -7.80
CA GLN A 348 14.26 -18.95 -6.64
C GLN A 348 13.75 -19.70 -5.40
N LEU A 349 12.45 -19.64 -5.14
CA LEU A 349 11.83 -20.32 -4.00
C LEU A 349 11.85 -21.85 -4.13
N ASP A 350 11.69 -22.39 -5.34
CA ASP A 350 11.85 -23.83 -5.62
C ASP A 350 13.29 -24.34 -5.32
N ARG A 351 14.25 -23.43 -5.12
CA ARG A 351 15.65 -23.71 -4.76
C ARG A 351 16.01 -23.27 -3.33
N ASP A 352 15.02 -23.00 -2.48
CA ASP A 352 15.18 -22.47 -1.12
C ASP A 352 15.95 -21.12 -1.06
N GLN A 353 15.85 -20.30 -2.11
CA GLN A 353 16.50 -18.99 -2.18
C GLN A 353 15.45 -17.88 -2.05
N LEU A 354 15.75 -16.86 -1.23
CA LEU A 354 14.91 -15.67 -1.16
C LEU A 354 14.87 -14.97 -2.53
N PRO A 355 13.69 -14.46 -2.95
CA PRO A 355 13.47 -13.93 -4.29
C PRO A 355 14.00 -12.49 -4.47
N THR A 356 14.90 -12.05 -3.60
CA THR A 356 15.54 -10.73 -3.66
C THR A 356 16.33 -10.58 -4.95
N SER A 357 16.02 -9.55 -5.74
CA SER A 357 16.58 -9.32 -7.08
C SER A 357 17.52 -8.13 -7.15
N ARG A 358 17.23 -7.08 -6.38
CA ARG A 358 17.98 -5.83 -6.34
C ARG A 358 17.81 -5.12 -4.99
N GLY A 359 18.64 -4.14 -4.71
CA GLY A 359 18.52 -3.32 -3.51
C GLY A 359 19.46 -2.13 -3.50
N TRP A 360 19.45 -1.39 -2.40
CA TRP A 360 20.33 -0.26 -2.17
C TRP A 360 20.70 -0.17 -0.69
N ARG A 361 21.90 0.32 -0.38
CA ARG A 361 22.35 0.58 0.98
C ARG A 361 22.59 2.07 1.13
N CYS A 362 21.88 2.75 2.03
CA CYS A 362 22.18 4.14 2.33
C CYS A 362 23.55 4.23 2.99
N GLU A 363 24.43 5.04 2.40
CA GLU A 363 25.65 5.48 3.07
C GLU A 363 25.28 6.42 4.23
N ALA A 364 25.99 6.31 5.35
CA ALA A 364 25.64 6.92 6.63
C ALA A 364 26.03 8.39 6.72
#